data_AF-A0A1C1CIQ2-F1
#
_entry.id   AF-A0A1C1CIQ2-F1
#
_cell.length_a   1.000
_cell.length_b   1.000
_cell.length_c   1.000
_cell.angle_alpha   90.00
_cell.angle_beta   90.00
_cell.angle_gamma   90.00
#
_symmetry.space_group_name_H-M   'P 1'
#
loop_
_entity.id
_entity.type
_entity.pdbx_description
1 polymer ?
#
loop_
_entity_poly.entity_id
_entity_poly.type
_entity_poly.pdbx_seq_one_letter_code
_entity_poly.pdbx_strand_id
1 'polypeptide(L)'
;MPLFWRPEAQDLLPPPGLALLRKQQAKLHRDWTAVCDLGVVVGPPGLSLEQYTYRWLLVSTRTFYYTPEAAAAAAAPSSSKKPRPAKSTSQRQRRRQQQRQRQGSKSNPRPFQPRPADDCLAIVPFGDFFNHTAGSQTVVKATYSASGYDFVMTGPHAVAAGTELFISYGSHSNDFLLVEYGFILPDGANAHDTLLLDDVVLALFSPEQTDVLDAAGYLGNYVLGVSTGTGTGSSSSTGGNGGNGGNDNDNDDEANDDDAEVVCYRTTTALRLLCMPFRTWKRGLSCGFDHGDAFQGPVNDLVTKVLRTYIDMAGEKIQHVSRLDEASFADQKDVLTRRWGQILALLTAATNRIRI
;
A
#
# COMPACT_ATOMS: atom_id res chain seq x y z
N MET A 1 19.18 2.71 -2.03
CA MET A 1 18.04 3.39 -1.36
C MET A 1 18.27 4.89 -1.28
N PRO A 2 17.24 5.72 -1.53
CA PRO A 2 17.34 7.18 -1.46
C PRO A 2 17.86 7.75 -0.14
N LEU A 3 17.69 7.02 0.97
CA LEU A 3 18.25 7.37 2.28
C LEU A 3 19.76 7.67 2.25
N PHE A 4 20.52 7.01 1.36
CA PHE A 4 21.97 7.17 1.22
C PHE A 4 22.39 8.05 0.04
N TRP A 5 21.44 8.58 -0.72
CA TRP A 5 21.75 9.48 -1.83
C TRP A 5 22.16 10.86 -1.28
N ARG A 6 23.00 11.59 -2.02
CA ARG A 6 23.27 12.98 -1.66
C ARG A 6 22.02 13.84 -1.88
N PRO A 7 21.86 14.97 -1.15
CA PRO A 7 20.67 15.81 -1.22
C PRO A 7 20.26 16.22 -2.65
N GLU A 8 21.24 16.48 -3.52
CA GLU A 8 21.01 16.88 -4.91
C GLU A 8 20.20 15.85 -5.70
N ALA A 9 20.40 14.55 -5.45
CA ALA A 9 19.61 13.49 -6.06
C ALA A 9 18.29 13.23 -5.31
N GLN A 10 18.26 13.44 -3.99
CA GLN A 10 17.03 13.29 -3.20
C GLN A 10 15.96 14.30 -3.64
N ASP A 11 16.34 15.56 -3.89
CA ASP A 11 15.42 16.64 -4.28
C ASP A 11 14.84 16.47 -5.69
N LEU A 12 15.34 15.49 -6.44
CA LEU A 12 14.87 15.10 -7.77
C LEU A 12 13.93 13.89 -7.77
N LEU A 13 13.66 13.30 -6.60
CA LEU A 13 12.60 12.31 -6.46
C LEU A 13 11.24 12.91 -6.85
N PRO A 14 10.32 12.08 -7.37
CA PRO A 14 8.91 12.45 -7.44
C PRO A 14 8.40 12.88 -6.06
N PRO A 15 7.48 13.87 -5.96
CA PRO A 15 6.98 14.35 -4.68
C PRO A 15 6.53 13.26 -3.70
N PRO A 16 5.82 12.19 -4.13
CA PRO A 16 5.43 11.12 -3.23
C PRO A 16 6.64 10.37 -2.64
N GLY A 17 7.65 10.08 -3.48
CA GLY A 17 8.90 9.46 -3.05
C GLY A 17 9.70 10.38 -2.13
N LEU A 18 9.75 11.69 -2.41
CA LEU A 18 10.40 12.67 -1.53
C LEU A 18 9.71 12.74 -0.16
N ALA A 19 8.38 12.76 -0.12
CA ALA A 19 7.61 12.76 1.12
C ALA A 19 7.85 11.49 1.95
N LEU A 20 7.89 10.31 1.30
CA LEU A 20 8.25 9.05 1.95
C LEU A 20 9.68 9.09 2.51
N LEU A 21 10.66 9.58 1.74
CA LEU A 21 12.05 9.71 2.18
C LEU A 21 12.15 10.62 3.42
N ARG A 22 11.46 11.76 3.45
CA ARG A 22 11.47 12.65 4.62
C ARG A 22 10.87 11.99 5.86
N LYS A 23 9.79 11.20 5.70
CA LYS A 23 9.23 10.39 6.80
C LYS A 23 10.22 9.33 7.28
N GLN A 24 10.90 8.65 6.37
CA GLN A 24 11.91 7.63 6.68
C GLN A 24 13.09 8.22 7.45
N GLN A 25 13.64 9.36 6.99
CA GLN A 25 14.71 10.10 7.66
C GLN A 25 14.31 10.55 9.07
N ALA A 26 13.11 11.11 9.23
CA ALA A 26 12.60 11.53 10.53
C ALA A 26 12.39 10.34 11.49
N LYS A 27 11.91 9.20 10.98
CA LYS A 27 11.76 7.96 11.77
C LYS A 27 13.11 7.44 12.25
N LEU A 28 14.09 7.31 11.35
CA LEU A 28 15.43 6.87 11.72
C LEU A 28 16.06 7.78 12.78
N HIS A 29 15.94 9.10 12.62
CA HIS A 29 16.47 10.06 13.59
C HIS A 29 15.81 9.92 14.97
N ARG A 30 14.47 9.81 15.00
CA ARG A 30 13.72 9.58 16.25
C ARG A 30 14.13 8.29 16.94
N ASP A 31 14.21 7.19 16.18
CA ASP A 31 14.49 5.87 16.73
C ASP A 31 15.95 5.81 17.25
N TRP A 32 16.89 6.43 16.52
CA TRP A 32 18.29 6.57 16.96
C TRP A 32 18.42 7.38 18.26
N THR A 33 17.71 8.51 18.36
CA THR A 33 17.69 9.34 19.58
C THR A 33 17.18 8.54 20.77
N ALA A 34 16.09 7.79 20.61
CA ALA A 34 15.56 6.93 21.67
C ALA A 34 16.56 5.85 22.12
N VAL A 35 17.35 5.27 21.21
CA VAL A 35 18.41 4.31 21.55
C VAL A 35 19.54 4.98 22.32
N CYS A 36 19.95 6.19 21.93
CA CYS A 36 20.95 6.96 22.67
C CYS A 36 20.48 7.28 24.10
N ASP A 37 19.21 7.67 24.26
CA ASP A 37 18.63 8.05 25.56
C ASP A 37 18.53 6.87 26.54
N LEU A 38 18.53 5.62 26.05
CA LEU A 38 18.56 4.41 26.88
C LEU A 38 19.95 4.10 27.46
N GLY A 39 20.96 4.94 27.19
CA GLY A 39 22.31 4.79 27.74
C GLY A 39 23.15 3.71 27.03
N VAL A 40 22.80 3.36 25.79
CA VAL A 40 23.66 2.51 24.95
C VAL A 40 25.00 3.23 24.73
N VAL A 41 26.11 2.51 24.87
CA VAL A 41 27.44 3.08 24.55
C VAL A 41 27.47 3.41 23.06
N VAL A 42 27.59 4.69 22.72
CA VAL A 42 27.69 5.18 21.34
C VAL A 42 29.16 5.48 21.00
N GLY A 43 29.59 5.08 19.80
CA GLY A 43 30.98 5.22 19.33
C GLY A 43 31.89 4.10 19.84
N PRO A 44 33.10 3.90 19.26
CA PRO A 44 33.92 2.72 19.55
C PRO A 44 34.23 2.57 21.05
N PRO A 45 33.99 1.40 21.69
CA PRO A 45 33.63 0.08 21.13
C PRO A 45 32.11 -0.20 21.01
N GLY A 46 31.28 0.79 21.29
CA GLY A 46 29.82 0.74 21.23
C GLY A 46 29.22 0.89 19.83
N LEU A 47 27.90 1.10 19.79
CA LEU A 47 27.10 1.13 18.58
C LEU A 47 27.33 2.44 17.81
N SER A 48 27.69 2.35 16.53
CA SER A 48 27.73 3.51 15.64
C SER A 48 26.37 3.75 14.98
N LEU A 49 26.13 4.98 14.52
CA LEU A 49 24.94 5.32 13.72
C LEU A 49 24.86 4.47 12.44
N GLU A 50 26.01 4.19 11.82
CA GLU A 50 26.09 3.32 10.63
C GLU A 50 25.63 1.89 10.93
N GLN A 51 26.15 1.29 12.01
CA GLN A 51 25.74 -0.05 12.44
C GLN A 51 24.26 -0.11 12.81
N TYR A 52 23.76 0.93 13.48
CA TYR A 52 22.34 1.03 13.80
C TYR A 52 21.49 1.15 12.54
N THR A 53 21.87 2.03 11.61
CA THR A 53 21.15 2.25 10.34
C THR A 53 21.10 0.96 9.51
N TYR A 54 22.20 0.21 9.44
CA TYR A 54 22.23 -1.10 8.78
C TYR A 54 21.20 -2.07 9.37
N ARG A 55 21.15 -2.20 10.71
CA ARG A 55 20.18 -3.07 11.39
C ARG A 55 18.74 -2.59 11.24
N TRP A 56 18.53 -1.27 11.30
CA TRP A 56 17.23 -0.63 11.11
C TRP A 56 16.67 -0.89 9.72
N LEU A 57 17.52 -0.82 8.69
CA LEU A 57 17.15 -1.16 7.31
C LEU A 57 16.92 -2.65 7.12
N LEU A 58 17.72 -3.51 7.76
CA LEU A 58 17.49 -4.96 7.71
C LEU A 58 16.09 -5.31 8.22
N VAL A 59 15.68 -4.73 9.36
CA VAL A 59 14.32 -4.90 9.87
C VAL A 59 13.29 -4.32 8.90
N SER A 60 13.49 -3.10 8.40
CA SER A 60 12.49 -2.42 7.55
C SER A 60 12.29 -3.08 6.19
N THR A 61 13.31 -3.75 5.65
CA THR A 61 13.29 -4.31 4.29
C THR A 61 13.09 -5.82 4.21
N ARG A 62 13.28 -6.57 5.30
CA ARG A 62 13.33 -8.05 5.28
C ARG A 62 12.44 -8.76 6.30
N THR A 63 11.64 -8.03 7.08
CA THR A 63 10.72 -8.68 8.02
C THR A 63 9.41 -9.11 7.39
N PHE A 64 8.86 -10.20 7.92
CA PHE A 64 7.53 -10.72 7.66
C PHE A 64 6.68 -10.60 8.92
N TYR A 65 5.35 -10.51 8.76
CA TYR A 65 4.41 -10.64 9.87
C TYR A 65 4.28 -12.08 10.30
N TYR A 66 4.36 -12.37 11.60
CA TYR A 66 4.14 -13.70 12.17
C TYR A 66 2.93 -13.72 13.10
N THR A 67 2.32 -14.89 13.28
CA THR A 67 1.24 -15.08 14.26
C THR A 67 1.82 -15.67 15.55
N PRO A 68 1.80 -14.96 16.69
CA PRO A 68 2.20 -15.54 17.97
C PRO A 68 1.29 -16.72 18.34
N GLU A 69 1.85 -17.80 18.91
CA GLU A 69 1.07 -18.98 19.36
C GLU A 69 -0.11 -18.61 20.26
N ALA A 70 0.08 -17.64 21.16
CA ALA A 70 -0.99 -17.18 22.06
C ALA A 70 -2.18 -16.55 21.31
N ALA A 71 -1.91 -15.83 20.21
CA ALA A 71 -2.95 -15.26 19.36
C ALA A 71 -3.70 -16.37 18.60
N ALA A 72 -2.98 -17.37 18.08
CA ALA A 72 -3.58 -18.53 17.43
C ALA A 72 -4.46 -19.35 18.41
N ALA A 73 -4.00 -19.54 19.65
CA ALA A 73 -4.78 -20.23 20.68
C ALA A 73 -6.05 -19.48 21.08
N ALA A 74 -6.02 -18.13 21.07
CA ALA A 74 -7.19 -17.30 21.36
C ALA A 74 -8.23 -17.31 20.21
N ALA A 75 -7.78 -17.48 18.96
CA ALA A 75 -8.65 -17.57 17.79
C ALA A 75 -9.28 -18.97 17.61
N ALA A 76 -8.72 -20.01 18.24
CA ALA A 76 -9.23 -21.38 18.12
C ALA A 76 -10.66 -21.51 18.71
N PRO A 77 -11.64 -22.06 17.97
CA PRO A 77 -12.99 -22.23 18.47
C PRO A 77 -13.00 -23.16 19.69
N SER A 78 -13.48 -22.67 20.84
CA SER A 78 -13.58 -23.48 22.06
C SER A 78 -14.56 -24.64 21.86
N SER A 79 -14.04 -25.81 21.52
CA SER A 79 -14.78 -27.05 21.25
C SER A 79 -15.29 -27.70 22.55
N SER A 80 -16.03 -26.99 23.40
CA SER A 80 -16.72 -27.60 24.56
C SER A 80 -17.72 -26.68 25.25
N LYS A 81 -18.73 -26.18 24.54
CA LYS A 81 -19.96 -25.70 25.20
C LYS A 81 -21.16 -26.47 24.67
N LYS A 82 -21.44 -27.63 25.30
CA LYS A 82 -22.75 -28.28 25.19
C LYS A 82 -23.83 -27.25 25.56
N PRO A 83 -24.90 -27.09 24.76
CA PRO A 83 -26.01 -26.23 25.12
C PRO A 83 -26.61 -26.75 26.44
N ARG A 84 -26.66 -25.90 27.47
CA ARG A 84 -27.42 -26.23 28.68
C ARG A 84 -28.91 -26.17 28.32
N PRO A 85 -29.73 -27.18 28.68
CA PRO A 85 -31.16 -27.13 28.46
C PRO A 85 -31.77 -25.93 29.21
N ALA A 86 -32.71 -25.27 28.55
CA ALA A 86 -33.44 -24.13 29.09
C ALA A 86 -34.15 -24.53 30.38
N LYS A 87 -33.71 -23.99 31.51
CA LYS A 87 -34.39 -24.16 32.80
C LYS A 87 -35.59 -23.24 32.83
N SER A 88 -36.76 -23.78 33.21
CA SER A 88 -38.00 -23.03 33.37
C SER A 88 -37.81 -21.83 34.32
N THR A 89 -38.56 -20.77 34.02
CA THR A 89 -38.45 -19.44 34.64
C THR A 89 -38.58 -19.48 36.18
N SER A 90 -39.30 -20.47 36.73
CA SER A 90 -39.46 -20.67 38.18
C SER A 90 -38.17 -21.12 38.89
N GLN A 91 -37.23 -21.77 38.20
CA GLN A 91 -35.93 -22.15 38.80
C GLN A 91 -34.90 -21.01 38.80
N ARG A 92 -35.09 -20.01 37.93
CA ARG A 92 -34.17 -18.88 37.75
C ARG A 92 -34.25 -17.87 38.90
N GLN A 93 -35.43 -17.68 39.49
CA GLN A 93 -35.61 -16.79 40.64
C GLN A 93 -35.00 -17.34 41.94
N ARG A 94 -35.15 -18.64 42.23
CA ARG A 94 -34.53 -19.26 43.43
C ARG A 94 -33.00 -19.21 43.43
N ARG A 95 -32.36 -19.32 42.25
CA ARG A 95 -30.90 -19.22 42.14
C ARG A 95 -30.37 -17.79 42.31
N ARG A 96 -31.13 -16.77 41.88
CA ARG A 96 -30.72 -15.36 42.07
C ARG A 96 -30.65 -14.96 43.54
N GLN A 97 -31.48 -15.53 44.41
CA GLN A 97 -31.39 -15.26 45.86
C GLN A 97 -30.19 -15.94 46.51
N GLN A 98 -29.80 -17.15 46.10
CA GLN A 98 -28.66 -17.85 46.71
C GLN A 98 -27.30 -17.32 46.22
N GLN A 99 -27.22 -16.71 45.04
CA GLN A 99 -25.93 -16.25 44.49
C GLN A 99 -25.47 -14.89 45.01
N ARG A 100 -26.36 -14.12 45.67
CA ARG A 100 -26.00 -12.83 46.28
C ARG A 100 -25.10 -12.96 47.51
N GLN A 101 -24.95 -14.13 48.10
CA GLN A 101 -24.14 -14.31 49.32
C GLN A 101 -22.69 -14.76 49.07
N ARG A 102 -22.23 -14.86 47.82
CA ARG A 102 -20.86 -15.29 47.51
C ARG A 102 -20.19 -14.33 46.53
N GLN A 103 -19.85 -13.14 47.01
CA GLN A 103 -18.91 -12.24 46.33
C GLN A 103 -17.79 -11.88 47.31
N GLY A 104 -16.78 -12.74 47.37
CA GLY A 104 -15.48 -12.44 47.97
C GLY A 104 -14.48 -12.24 46.84
N SER A 105 -14.01 -11.01 46.69
CA SER A 105 -13.05 -10.57 45.68
C SER A 105 -11.71 -11.32 45.79
N LYS A 106 -11.34 -12.07 44.74
CA LYS A 106 -9.94 -12.41 44.43
C LYS A 106 -9.63 -11.73 43.09
N SER A 107 -8.71 -10.77 43.10
CA SER A 107 -8.22 -10.10 41.90
C SER A 107 -7.59 -11.14 40.95
N ASN A 108 -8.26 -11.42 39.85
CA ASN A 108 -7.74 -12.30 38.80
C ASN A 108 -6.66 -11.51 38.03
N PRO A 109 -5.46 -12.06 37.75
CA PRO A 109 -4.50 -11.42 36.85
C PRO A 109 -5.17 -11.15 35.50
N ARG A 110 -4.95 -9.96 34.93
CA ARG A 110 -5.55 -9.58 33.63
C ARG A 110 -5.08 -10.59 32.58
N PRO A 111 -5.99 -11.14 31.76
CA PRO A 111 -5.59 -12.06 30.69
C PRO A 111 -4.60 -11.37 29.74
N PHE A 112 -3.58 -12.11 29.31
CA PHE A 112 -2.62 -11.65 28.31
C PHE A 112 -3.37 -11.17 27.06
N GLN A 113 -3.21 -9.90 26.70
CA GLN A 113 -3.77 -9.35 25.47
C GLN A 113 -2.81 -9.68 24.32
N PRO A 114 -3.29 -10.30 23.22
CA PRO A 114 -2.47 -10.49 22.04
C PRO A 114 -1.89 -9.14 21.58
N ARG A 115 -0.62 -9.14 21.17
CA ARG A 115 -0.03 -7.97 20.53
C ARG A 115 -0.72 -7.72 19.18
N PRO A 116 -0.85 -6.46 18.74
CA PRO A 116 -1.23 -6.14 17.37
C PRO A 116 -0.36 -6.90 16.37
N ALA A 117 -0.92 -7.28 15.22
CA ALA A 117 -0.19 -7.97 14.16
C ALA A 117 1.03 -7.16 13.69
N ASP A 118 0.89 -5.84 13.64
CA ASP A 118 1.94 -4.90 13.24
C ASP A 118 3.18 -4.93 14.16
N ASP A 119 3.00 -5.36 15.42
CA ASP A 119 4.08 -5.54 16.39
C ASP A 119 4.73 -6.93 16.31
N CYS A 120 4.20 -7.81 15.46
CA CYS A 120 4.63 -9.21 15.32
C CYS A 120 5.46 -9.38 14.06
N LEU A 121 6.66 -8.82 14.05
CA LEU A 121 7.63 -8.95 12.96
C LEU A 121 8.66 -10.06 13.23
N ALA A 122 9.01 -10.80 12.19
CA ALA A 122 10.04 -11.83 12.21
C ALA A 122 10.94 -11.72 10.98
N ILE A 123 12.22 -12.05 11.14
CA ILE A 123 13.10 -12.33 10.01
C ILE A 123 12.97 -13.82 9.72
N VAL A 124 12.72 -14.18 8.46
CA VAL A 124 12.54 -15.55 8.01
C VAL A 124 13.73 -15.91 7.13
N PRO A 125 14.79 -16.54 7.68
CA PRO A 125 15.95 -16.93 6.88
C PRO A 125 15.52 -17.78 5.67
N PHE A 126 16.19 -17.58 4.54
CA PHE A 126 15.85 -18.15 3.22
C PHE A 126 14.56 -17.59 2.60
N GLY A 127 13.52 -17.33 3.40
CA GLY A 127 12.31 -16.65 2.95
C GLY A 127 12.58 -15.20 2.54
N ASP A 128 13.53 -14.53 3.19
CA ASP A 128 13.96 -13.17 2.86
C ASP A 128 14.83 -13.06 1.60
N PHE A 129 15.13 -14.18 0.92
CA PHE A 129 15.91 -14.18 -0.32
C PHE A 129 15.03 -14.04 -1.57
N PHE A 130 13.73 -14.31 -1.47
CA PHE A 130 12.82 -14.14 -2.60
C PHE A 130 12.71 -12.67 -2.96
N ASN A 131 12.95 -12.32 -4.23
CA ASN A 131 12.73 -10.98 -4.75
C ASN A 131 11.25 -10.70 -5.00
N HIS A 132 10.92 -9.42 -5.17
CA HIS A 132 9.57 -8.97 -5.45
C HIS A 132 9.20 -9.07 -6.94
N THR A 133 7.95 -9.46 -7.20
CA THR A 133 7.26 -9.20 -8.46
C THR A 133 5.80 -8.77 -8.20
N ALA A 134 5.24 -7.96 -9.10
CA ALA A 134 3.85 -7.49 -9.01
C ALA A 134 2.84 -8.39 -9.75
N GLY A 135 3.30 -9.39 -10.51
CA GLY A 135 2.40 -10.27 -11.26
C GLY A 135 3.16 -11.14 -12.26
N SER A 136 3.68 -12.28 -11.80
CA SER A 136 4.37 -13.23 -12.67
C SER A 136 3.83 -14.66 -12.52
N GLN A 137 4.13 -15.49 -13.51
CA GLN A 137 3.88 -16.93 -13.45
C GLN A 137 4.80 -17.69 -12.47
N THR A 138 5.74 -17.00 -11.81
CA THR A 138 6.73 -17.57 -10.89
C THR A 138 6.59 -17.05 -9.46
N VAL A 139 5.40 -16.52 -9.12
CA VAL A 139 5.07 -16.08 -7.76
C VAL A 139 4.84 -17.30 -6.87
N VAL A 140 5.67 -17.41 -5.85
CA VAL A 140 5.51 -18.34 -4.74
C VAL A 140 4.57 -17.71 -3.72
N LYS A 141 3.54 -18.46 -3.32
CA LYS A 141 2.63 -18.03 -2.26
C LYS A 141 3.32 -18.23 -0.92
N ALA A 142 3.63 -17.12 -0.25
CA ALA A 142 4.06 -17.13 1.14
C ALA A 142 2.83 -17.22 2.05
N THR A 143 2.72 -18.32 2.81
CA THR A 143 1.71 -18.49 3.85
C THR A 143 2.39 -18.64 5.21
N TYR A 144 1.72 -18.22 6.27
CA TYR A 144 2.27 -18.32 7.61
C TYR A 144 1.18 -18.70 8.61
N SER A 145 1.60 -19.37 9.66
CA SER A 145 0.77 -19.68 10.82
C SER A 145 1.61 -19.60 12.09
N ALA A 146 1.04 -19.98 13.23
CA ALA A 146 1.81 -20.12 14.45
C ALA A 146 2.93 -21.19 14.36
N SER A 147 2.85 -22.14 13.41
CA SER A 147 3.87 -23.18 13.25
C SER A 147 5.05 -22.77 12.37
N GLY A 148 4.99 -21.62 11.68
CA GLY A 148 6.05 -21.16 10.78
C GLY A 148 5.53 -20.62 9.45
N TYR A 149 6.44 -20.54 8.48
CA TYR A 149 6.18 -20.08 7.11
C TYR A 149 6.31 -21.22 6.13
N ASP A 150 5.42 -21.23 5.15
CA ASP A 150 5.45 -22.09 3.98
C ASP A 150 5.51 -21.22 2.72
N PHE A 151 6.43 -21.55 1.82
CA PHE A 151 6.59 -20.89 0.52
C PHE A 151 6.23 -21.92 -0.56
N VAL A 152 5.02 -21.80 -1.11
CA VAL A 152 4.42 -22.83 -1.98
C VAL A 152 4.20 -22.28 -3.38
N MET A 153 4.74 -22.95 -4.39
CA MET A 153 4.43 -22.68 -5.78
C MET A 153 3.06 -23.29 -6.12
N THR A 154 2.05 -22.45 -6.36
CA THR A 154 0.65 -22.91 -6.56
C THR A 154 0.19 -22.93 -8.02
N GLY A 155 1.10 -22.76 -8.98
CA GLY A 155 0.79 -22.77 -10.41
C GLY A 155 0.82 -24.17 -11.04
N PRO A 156 0.07 -24.42 -12.14
CA PRO A 156 0.04 -25.71 -12.84
C PRO A 156 1.31 -25.99 -13.68
N HIS A 157 2.25 -25.05 -13.74
CA HIS A 157 3.39 -25.11 -14.63
C HIS A 157 4.65 -25.57 -13.88
N ALA A 158 5.36 -26.53 -14.45
CA ALA A 158 6.70 -26.86 -14.00
C ALA A 158 7.62 -25.64 -14.18
N VAL A 159 8.37 -25.29 -13.14
CA VAL A 159 9.37 -24.22 -13.19
C VAL A 159 10.69 -24.83 -13.71
N ALA A 160 11.25 -24.24 -14.76
CA ALA A 160 12.52 -24.70 -15.32
C ALA A 160 13.68 -24.48 -14.33
N ALA A 161 14.65 -25.40 -14.32
CA ALA A 161 15.84 -25.25 -13.51
C ALA A 161 16.60 -23.97 -13.92
N GLY A 162 16.97 -23.16 -12.93
CA GLY A 162 17.63 -21.87 -13.14
C GLY A 162 16.65 -20.69 -13.29
N THR A 163 15.34 -20.92 -13.32
CA THR A 163 14.35 -19.84 -13.24
C THR A 163 14.25 -19.32 -11.81
N GLU A 164 14.35 -18.00 -11.66
CA GLU A 164 14.17 -17.33 -10.37
C GLU A 164 12.71 -17.42 -9.88
N LEU A 165 12.55 -17.66 -8.59
CA LEU A 165 11.28 -17.67 -7.90
C LEU A 165 11.11 -16.34 -7.15
N PHE A 166 9.90 -15.80 -7.17
CA PHE A 166 9.58 -14.50 -6.59
C PHE A 166 8.47 -14.64 -5.55
N ILE A 167 8.32 -13.62 -4.70
CA ILE A 167 7.11 -13.40 -3.90
C ILE A 167 6.52 -12.03 -4.22
N SER A 168 5.30 -11.76 -3.79
CA SER A 168 4.79 -10.39 -3.72
C SER A 168 5.07 -9.80 -2.34
N TYR A 169 5.68 -8.61 -2.29
CA TYR A 169 5.87 -7.86 -1.05
C TYR A 169 4.59 -7.08 -0.69
N GLY A 170 3.64 -6.97 -1.63
CA GLY A 170 2.42 -6.19 -1.51
C GLY A 170 2.12 -5.39 -2.78
N SER A 171 0.93 -4.78 -2.82
CA SER A 171 0.52 -3.88 -3.90
C SER A 171 1.09 -2.48 -3.66
N HIS A 172 2.33 -2.28 -4.09
CA HIS A 172 3.08 -1.05 -3.83
C HIS A 172 3.41 -0.28 -5.11
N SER A 173 3.36 1.05 -5.03
CA SER A 173 3.86 1.91 -6.10
C SER A 173 5.38 1.83 -6.22
N ASN A 174 5.90 2.20 -7.39
CA ASN A 174 7.35 2.26 -7.58
C ASN A 174 8.02 3.32 -6.70
N ASP A 175 7.30 4.39 -6.30
CA ASP A 175 7.84 5.37 -5.33
C ASP A 175 8.04 4.74 -3.95
N PHE A 176 7.09 3.91 -3.51
CA PHE A 176 7.20 3.16 -2.25
C PHE A 176 8.31 2.11 -2.32
N LEU A 177 8.34 1.29 -3.38
CA LEU A 177 9.38 0.29 -3.57
C LEU A 177 10.78 0.92 -3.58
N LEU A 178 10.94 2.08 -4.23
CA LEU A 178 12.22 2.77 -4.29
C LEU A 178 12.69 3.25 -2.91
N VAL A 179 11.79 3.88 -2.15
CA VAL A 179 12.14 4.48 -0.87
C VAL A 179 12.29 3.44 0.23
N GLU A 180 11.40 2.44 0.30
CA GLU A 180 11.40 1.45 1.38
C GLU A 180 12.25 0.22 1.07
N TYR A 181 12.35 -0.21 -0.19
CA TYR A 181 13.11 -1.42 -0.57
C TYR A 181 14.32 -1.14 -1.46
N GLY A 182 14.43 0.06 -2.03
CA GLY A 182 15.61 0.47 -2.79
C GLY A 182 15.63 0.11 -4.26
N PHE A 183 14.50 -0.30 -4.84
CA PHE A 183 14.39 -0.63 -6.27
C PHE A 183 13.09 -0.12 -6.87
N ILE A 184 13.05 -0.01 -8.20
CA ILE A 184 11.82 0.16 -8.99
C ILE A 184 11.67 -1.04 -9.91
N LEU A 185 10.43 -1.46 -10.17
CA LEU A 185 10.16 -2.47 -11.19
C LEU A 185 10.31 -1.85 -12.59
N PRO A 186 10.61 -2.67 -13.62
CA PRO A 186 10.64 -2.20 -15.01
C PRO A 186 9.33 -1.57 -15.46
N ASP A 187 9.39 -0.77 -16.52
CA ASP A 187 8.20 -0.17 -17.13
C ASP A 187 7.18 -1.26 -17.53
N GLY A 188 5.90 -1.00 -17.23
CA GLY A 188 4.80 -1.96 -17.42
C GLY A 188 4.78 -3.18 -16.49
N ALA A 189 5.82 -3.40 -15.66
CA ALA A 189 5.90 -4.60 -14.81
C ALA A 189 5.20 -4.45 -13.45
N ASN A 190 4.77 -3.24 -13.08
CA ASN A 190 4.05 -2.98 -11.83
C ASN A 190 2.58 -2.63 -12.09
N ALA A 191 1.70 -3.63 -12.04
CA ALA A 191 0.25 -3.44 -12.17
C ALA A 191 -0.37 -2.63 -11.02
N HIS A 192 0.36 -2.47 -9.91
CA HIS A 192 -0.07 -1.70 -8.74
C HIS A 192 0.60 -0.34 -8.65
N ASP A 193 1.23 0.13 -9.73
CA ASP A 193 1.85 1.45 -9.70
C ASP A 193 0.79 2.55 -9.56
N THR A 194 1.08 3.52 -8.72
CA THR A 194 0.20 4.64 -8.44
C THR A 194 1.01 5.91 -8.29
N LEU A 195 0.46 7.02 -8.77
CA LEU A 195 1.01 8.35 -8.62
C LEU A 195 0.08 9.20 -7.75
N LEU A 196 0.62 9.77 -6.66
CA LEU A 196 -0.13 10.76 -5.88
C LEU A 196 -0.11 12.11 -6.60
N LEU A 197 -1.27 12.76 -6.66
CA LEU A 197 -1.50 14.05 -7.30
C LEU A 197 -1.67 15.19 -6.29
N ASP A 198 -1.43 14.93 -5.01
CA ASP A 198 -1.69 15.87 -3.90
C ASP A 198 -1.11 17.27 -4.15
N ASP A 199 0.16 17.37 -4.53
CA ASP A 199 0.84 18.66 -4.73
C ASP A 199 0.14 19.54 -5.78
N VAL A 200 -0.29 18.96 -6.90
CA VAL A 200 -0.94 19.71 -7.99
C VAL A 200 -2.44 19.91 -7.76
N VAL A 201 -3.10 19.00 -7.04
CA VAL A 201 -4.53 19.08 -6.73
C VAL A 201 -4.78 20.04 -5.57
N LEU A 202 -4.03 19.94 -4.48
CA LEU A 202 -4.17 20.80 -3.30
C LEU A 202 -3.86 22.27 -3.65
N ALA A 203 -2.96 22.52 -4.59
CA ALA A 203 -2.65 23.87 -5.09
C ALA A 203 -3.85 24.57 -5.77
N LEU A 204 -4.93 23.85 -6.09
CA LEU A 204 -6.14 24.42 -6.70
C LEU A 204 -7.14 24.99 -5.68
N PHE A 205 -7.05 24.59 -4.42
CA PHE A 205 -8.04 24.94 -3.40
C PHE A 205 -7.60 26.14 -2.57
N SER A 206 -8.55 27.00 -2.21
CA SER A 206 -8.31 28.00 -1.18
C SER A 206 -8.16 27.34 0.20
N PRO A 207 -7.61 28.04 1.21
CA PRO A 207 -7.59 27.55 2.59
C PRO A 207 -8.97 27.12 3.09
N GLU A 208 -10.02 27.89 2.80
CA GLU A 208 -11.39 27.58 3.21
C GLU A 208 -11.93 26.32 2.54
N GLN A 209 -11.59 26.09 1.26
CA GLN A 209 -11.97 24.88 0.55
C GLN A 209 -11.18 23.67 1.05
N THR A 210 -9.93 23.86 1.44
CA THR A 210 -9.07 22.83 2.05
C THR A 210 -9.66 22.36 3.39
N ASP A 211 -10.10 23.30 4.24
CA ASP A 211 -10.79 22.98 5.49
C ASP A 211 -12.10 22.24 5.27
N VAL A 212 -12.85 22.60 4.22
CA VAL A 212 -14.08 21.88 3.83
C VAL A 212 -13.77 20.43 3.43
N LEU A 213 -12.71 20.19 2.66
CA LEU A 213 -12.29 18.85 2.28
C LEU A 213 -11.82 18.05 3.50
N ASP A 214 -11.08 18.66 4.42
CA ASP A 214 -10.61 18.00 5.64
C ASP A 214 -11.78 17.58 6.53
N ALA A 215 -12.70 18.52 6.79
CA ALA A 215 -13.90 18.27 7.58
C ALA A 215 -14.81 17.19 6.97
N ALA A 216 -14.79 17.04 5.65
CA ALA A 216 -15.53 15.99 4.94
C ALA A 216 -14.75 14.65 4.87
N GLY A 217 -13.48 14.61 5.27
CA GLY A 217 -12.62 13.44 5.16
C GLY A 217 -12.09 13.18 3.75
N TYR A 218 -12.11 14.18 2.87
CA TYR A 218 -11.68 14.11 1.46
C TYR A 218 -10.33 14.80 1.17
N LEU A 219 -9.66 15.37 2.17
CA LEU A 219 -8.35 16.01 1.99
C LEU A 219 -7.22 15.00 1.66
N GLY A 220 -6.45 15.27 0.62
CA GLY A 220 -5.24 14.52 0.22
C GLY A 220 -5.49 13.09 -0.25
N ASN A 221 -4.43 12.32 -0.51
CA ASN A 221 -4.48 10.96 -1.08
C ASN A 221 -5.22 10.89 -2.43
N TYR A 222 -5.03 11.90 -3.28
CA TYR A 222 -5.52 11.92 -4.64
C TYR A 222 -4.59 11.08 -5.51
N VAL A 223 -5.13 10.05 -6.17
CA VAL A 223 -4.31 9.02 -6.83
C VAL A 223 -4.71 8.87 -8.29
N LEU A 224 -3.68 8.69 -9.13
CA LEU A 224 -3.74 8.15 -10.48
C LEU A 224 -3.13 6.74 -10.47
N GLY A 225 -3.91 5.71 -10.84
CA GLY A 225 -3.44 4.33 -10.93
C GLY A 225 -3.18 3.87 -12.36
N VAL A 226 -2.51 2.73 -12.53
CA VAL A 226 -2.47 2.03 -13.82
C VAL A 226 -3.87 1.50 -14.15
N SER A 227 -4.58 2.08 -15.12
CA SER A 227 -5.80 1.42 -15.65
C SER A 227 -5.37 0.23 -16.52
N THR A 228 -5.89 -0.95 -16.20
CA THR A 228 -5.61 -2.25 -16.84
C THR A 228 -6.22 -2.36 -18.24
N GLY A 229 -6.03 -1.37 -19.11
CA GLY A 229 -6.48 -1.48 -20.50
C GLY A 229 -5.81 -2.67 -21.18
N THR A 230 -6.58 -3.75 -21.41
CA THR A 230 -6.17 -4.96 -22.10
C THR A 230 -5.63 -4.62 -23.49
N GLY A 231 -4.31 -4.63 -23.62
CA GLY A 231 -3.57 -4.46 -24.87
C GLY A 231 -2.74 -5.67 -25.21
N THR A 232 -3.32 -6.88 -25.21
CA THR A 232 -2.67 -8.06 -25.79
C THR A 232 -2.67 -7.92 -27.31
N GLY A 233 -1.58 -7.38 -27.84
CA GLY A 233 -1.21 -7.56 -29.25
C GLY A 233 -0.84 -9.02 -29.51
N SER A 234 -1.71 -9.72 -30.24
CA SER A 234 -1.40 -10.69 -31.29
C SER A 234 -0.23 -11.67 -31.09
N SER A 235 -0.54 -12.94 -30.84
CA SER A 235 -0.08 -14.05 -31.72
C SER A 235 -0.80 -15.38 -31.44
N SER A 236 -1.69 -15.70 -32.37
CA SER A 236 -1.87 -17.01 -33.01
C SER A 236 -1.96 -18.30 -32.16
N SER A 237 -3.20 -18.78 -32.06
CA SER A 237 -3.67 -20.06 -32.62
C SER A 237 -3.34 -21.40 -31.93
N THR A 238 -4.45 -22.09 -31.59
CA THR A 238 -4.72 -23.53 -31.75
C THR A 238 -4.57 -24.44 -30.53
N GLY A 239 -5.70 -24.66 -29.86
CA GLY A 239 -6.32 -26.00 -29.75
C GLY A 239 -5.94 -26.89 -28.56
N GLY A 240 -6.93 -27.28 -27.76
CA GLY A 240 -6.82 -28.47 -26.89
C GLY A 240 -7.72 -28.47 -25.65
N ASN A 241 -8.92 -29.04 -25.81
CA ASN A 241 -9.97 -29.25 -24.82
C ASN A 241 -9.58 -30.29 -23.73
N GLY A 242 -10.01 -30.14 -22.47
CA GLY A 242 -9.90 -31.21 -21.46
C GLY A 242 -10.13 -30.91 -19.97
N GLY A 243 -11.38 -30.65 -19.57
CA GLY A 243 -12.07 -31.29 -18.44
C GLY A 243 -11.55 -31.22 -16.97
N ASN A 244 -12.30 -30.44 -16.18
CA ASN A 244 -13.02 -30.82 -14.94
C ASN A 244 -12.36 -30.72 -13.54
N GLY A 245 -12.89 -29.81 -12.71
CA GLY A 245 -13.36 -30.13 -11.36
C GLY A 245 -12.70 -29.40 -10.18
N GLY A 246 -13.41 -28.46 -9.54
CA GLY A 246 -13.08 -27.98 -8.20
C GLY A 246 -13.66 -26.61 -7.85
N ASN A 247 -14.81 -26.60 -7.15
CA ASN A 247 -15.46 -25.45 -6.54
C ASN A 247 -14.48 -24.52 -5.79
N ASP A 248 -14.50 -23.23 -6.07
CA ASP A 248 -14.39 -22.15 -5.08
C ASP A 248 -15.17 -20.94 -5.58
N ASN A 249 -15.98 -20.35 -4.69
CA ASN A 249 -16.88 -19.24 -4.98
C ASN A 249 -16.10 -17.95 -5.18
N ASP A 250 -15.80 -17.57 -6.42
CA ASP A 250 -15.44 -16.21 -6.77
C ASP A 250 -16.62 -15.58 -7.53
N ASN A 251 -17.32 -14.67 -6.84
CA ASN A 251 -18.17 -13.70 -7.50
C ASN A 251 -17.24 -12.71 -8.20
N ASP A 252 -16.76 -13.08 -9.38
CA ASP A 252 -16.18 -12.14 -10.33
C ASP A 252 -17.36 -11.36 -10.95
N ASP A 253 -17.74 -10.27 -10.28
CA ASP A 253 -18.44 -9.18 -10.95
C ASP A 253 -17.50 -8.70 -12.05
N GLU A 254 -17.78 -9.10 -13.31
CA GLU A 254 -17.17 -8.52 -14.50
C GLU A 254 -17.53 -7.03 -14.54
N ALA A 255 -16.73 -6.22 -13.85
CA ALA A 255 -16.71 -4.79 -14.02
C ALA A 255 -16.13 -4.50 -15.41
N ASN A 256 -17.00 -4.03 -16.30
CA ASN A 256 -16.64 -3.54 -17.62
C ASN A 256 -15.51 -2.49 -17.47
N ASP A 257 -14.27 -2.87 -17.80
CA ASP A 257 -13.04 -2.07 -17.54
C ASP A 257 -12.98 -0.76 -18.36
N ASP A 258 -13.91 -0.58 -19.30
CA ASP A 258 -13.99 0.60 -20.15
C ASP A 258 -14.50 1.87 -19.43
N ASP A 259 -15.20 1.73 -18.30
CA ASP A 259 -15.74 2.86 -17.52
C ASP A 259 -14.88 3.23 -16.30
N ALA A 260 -13.69 2.64 -16.17
CA ALA A 260 -12.80 2.92 -15.04
C ALA A 260 -12.35 4.38 -15.06
N GLU A 261 -12.88 5.17 -14.13
CA GLU A 261 -12.52 6.56 -13.91
C GLU A 261 -11.00 6.74 -13.89
N VAL A 262 -10.49 7.65 -14.74
CA VAL A 262 -9.04 7.81 -14.97
C VAL A 262 -8.29 8.13 -13.68
N VAL A 263 -8.91 8.89 -12.77
CA VAL A 263 -8.42 9.17 -11.43
C VAL A 263 -9.33 8.52 -10.40
N CYS A 264 -8.83 8.26 -9.18
CA CYS A 264 -9.68 7.63 -8.18
C CYS A 264 -10.88 8.52 -7.78
N TYR A 265 -11.98 7.89 -7.35
CA TYR A 265 -13.22 8.55 -6.91
C TYR A 265 -13.00 9.70 -5.91
N ARG A 266 -12.00 9.56 -5.03
CA ARG A 266 -11.62 10.60 -4.05
C ARG A 266 -11.13 11.86 -4.74
N THR A 267 -10.27 11.72 -5.75
CA THR A 267 -9.77 12.82 -6.58
C THR A 267 -10.91 13.53 -7.28
N THR A 268 -11.79 12.80 -7.95
CA THR A 268 -12.95 13.38 -8.63
C THR A 268 -13.89 14.08 -7.66
N THR A 269 -14.17 13.47 -6.51
CA THR A 269 -15.03 14.07 -5.49
C THR A 269 -14.45 15.38 -4.97
N ALA A 270 -13.13 15.46 -4.75
CA ALA A 270 -12.49 16.70 -4.34
C ALA A 270 -12.57 17.76 -5.45
N LEU A 271 -12.24 17.41 -6.70
CA LEU A 271 -12.29 18.34 -7.84
C LEU A 271 -13.72 18.83 -8.13
N ARG A 272 -14.75 18.01 -7.87
CA ARG A 272 -16.16 18.42 -7.95
C ARG A 272 -16.48 19.63 -7.09
N LEU A 273 -15.80 19.84 -5.95
CA LEU A 273 -16.00 21.03 -5.12
C LEU A 273 -15.70 22.34 -5.89
N LEU A 274 -14.81 22.31 -6.87
CA LEU A 274 -14.45 23.45 -7.72
C LEU A 274 -15.39 23.64 -8.91
N CYS A 275 -16.17 22.62 -9.27
CA CYS A 275 -16.99 22.60 -10.48
C CYS A 275 -18.49 22.81 -10.21
N MET A 276 -18.96 22.72 -8.96
CA MET A 276 -20.38 22.84 -8.63
C MET A 276 -20.66 23.69 -7.38
N PRO A 277 -21.90 24.20 -7.23
CA PRO A 277 -22.29 24.90 -6.01
C PRO A 277 -22.07 24.03 -4.76
N PHE A 278 -21.54 24.62 -3.69
CA PHE A 278 -21.23 23.91 -2.44
C PHE A 278 -22.39 23.08 -1.88
N ARG A 279 -23.64 23.58 -2.00
CA ARG A 279 -24.84 22.84 -1.57
C ARG A 279 -25.06 21.55 -2.36
N THR A 280 -24.76 21.59 -3.67
CA THR A 280 -24.86 20.42 -4.55
C THR A 280 -23.76 19.41 -4.21
N TRP A 281 -22.53 19.89 -4.00
CA TRP A 281 -21.41 19.04 -3.60
C TRP A 281 -21.68 18.32 -2.28
N LYS A 282 -22.11 19.08 -1.26
CA LYS A 282 -22.46 18.53 0.05
C LYS A 282 -23.61 17.50 -0.02
N ARG A 283 -24.58 17.71 -0.90
CA ARG A 283 -25.65 16.74 -1.16
C ARG A 283 -25.09 15.47 -1.80
N GLY A 284 -24.23 15.61 -2.81
CA GLY A 284 -23.59 14.48 -3.51
C GLY A 284 -22.77 13.57 -2.60
N LEU A 285 -22.11 14.12 -1.58
CA LEU A 285 -21.43 13.30 -0.56
C LEU A 285 -22.37 12.35 0.20
N SER A 286 -23.65 12.72 0.34
CA SER A 286 -24.63 11.92 1.08
C SER A 286 -25.43 10.97 0.18
N CYS A 287 -25.65 11.33 -1.09
CA CYS A 287 -26.50 10.56 -2.01
C CYS A 287 -25.75 9.89 -3.17
N GLY A 288 -24.44 10.09 -3.28
CA GLY A 288 -23.67 9.74 -4.47
C GLY A 288 -23.70 10.85 -5.53
N PHE A 289 -22.73 10.80 -6.45
CA PHE A 289 -22.69 11.62 -7.65
C PHE A 289 -23.04 10.75 -8.86
N ASP A 290 -23.92 11.24 -9.73
CA ASP A 290 -24.28 10.51 -10.94
C ASP A 290 -23.15 10.58 -11.98
N HIS A 291 -22.77 9.43 -12.54
CA HIS A 291 -21.86 9.36 -13.69
C HIS A 291 -22.55 10.03 -14.88
N GLY A 292 -22.07 11.22 -15.28
CA GLY A 292 -22.67 12.00 -16.37
C GLY A 292 -23.59 13.14 -15.92
N ASP A 293 -23.51 13.59 -14.66
CA ASP A 293 -24.13 14.84 -14.28
C ASP A 293 -23.59 16.05 -15.08
N ALA A 294 -24.31 17.18 -15.03
CA ALA A 294 -23.94 18.40 -15.77
C ALA A 294 -22.54 18.96 -15.40
N PHE A 295 -21.90 18.41 -14.37
CA PHE A 295 -20.59 18.83 -13.86
C PHE A 295 -19.46 17.90 -14.29
N GLN A 296 -19.76 16.72 -14.85
CA GLN A 296 -18.74 15.76 -15.28
C GLN A 296 -17.80 16.36 -16.35
N GLY A 297 -18.31 17.10 -17.32
CA GLY A 297 -17.49 17.80 -18.33
C GLY A 297 -16.49 18.78 -17.69
N PRO A 298 -16.96 19.77 -16.88
CA PRO A 298 -16.08 20.65 -16.12
C PRO A 298 -15.06 19.92 -15.22
N VAL A 299 -15.43 18.78 -14.64
CA VAL A 299 -14.50 17.96 -13.83
C VAL A 299 -13.44 17.32 -14.70
N ASN A 300 -13.80 16.75 -15.86
CA ASN A 300 -12.85 16.16 -16.82
C ASN A 300 -11.86 17.22 -17.35
N ASP A 301 -12.32 18.44 -17.62
CA ASP A 301 -11.46 19.57 -17.99
C ASP A 301 -10.47 19.91 -16.89
N LEU A 302 -10.93 19.89 -15.63
CA LEU A 302 -10.08 20.16 -14.48
C LEU A 302 -9.06 19.04 -14.23
N VAL A 303 -9.46 17.77 -14.32
CA VAL A 303 -8.55 16.62 -14.27
C VAL A 303 -7.50 16.74 -15.36
N THR A 304 -7.90 17.07 -16.60
CA THR A 304 -6.97 17.28 -17.71
C THR A 304 -5.96 18.39 -17.41
N LYS A 305 -6.41 19.49 -16.79
CA LYS A 305 -5.52 20.59 -16.37
C LYS A 305 -4.53 20.12 -15.31
N VAL A 306 -5.00 19.40 -14.28
CA VAL A 306 -4.16 18.81 -13.21
C VAL A 306 -3.07 17.92 -13.80
N LEU A 307 -3.45 17.00 -14.70
CA LEU A 307 -2.51 16.06 -15.32
C LEU A 307 -1.46 16.80 -16.16
N ARG A 308 -1.85 17.83 -16.93
CA ARG A 308 -0.91 18.65 -17.70
C ARG A 308 0.07 19.41 -16.80
N THR A 309 -0.41 20.00 -15.71
CA THR A 309 0.46 20.66 -14.72
C THR A 309 1.48 19.69 -14.14
N TYR A 310 1.08 18.44 -13.87
CA TYR A 310 2.03 17.42 -13.42
C TYR A 310 3.02 17.03 -14.53
N ILE A 311 2.57 16.88 -15.78
CA ILE A 311 3.44 16.61 -16.94
C ILE A 311 4.51 17.68 -17.08
N ASP A 312 4.14 18.96 -16.96
CA ASP A 312 5.09 20.08 -17.05
C ASP A 312 6.14 20.00 -15.93
N MET A 313 5.71 19.75 -14.68
CA MET A 313 6.60 19.54 -13.53
C MET A 313 7.55 18.35 -13.75
N ALA A 314 7.02 17.23 -14.25
CA ALA A 314 7.81 16.04 -14.56
C ALA A 314 8.86 16.33 -15.65
N GLY A 315 8.49 17.09 -16.68
CA GLY A 315 9.41 17.54 -17.73
C GLY A 315 10.56 18.39 -17.18
N GLU A 316 10.28 19.34 -16.28
CA GLU A 316 11.31 20.13 -15.60
C GLU A 316 12.25 19.25 -14.77
N LYS A 317 11.70 18.33 -13.98
CA LYS A 317 12.49 17.40 -13.15
C LYS A 317 13.39 16.50 -14.01
N ILE A 318 12.91 16.01 -15.15
CA ILE A 318 13.72 15.23 -16.10
C ILE A 318 14.90 16.05 -16.64
N GLN A 319 14.69 17.33 -16.96
CA GLN A 319 15.78 18.22 -17.37
C GLN A 319 16.80 18.43 -16.26
N HIS A 320 16.38 18.44 -14.99
CA HIS A 320 17.31 18.53 -13.87
C HIS A 320 18.07 17.23 -13.65
N VAL A 321 17.41 16.07 -13.78
CA VAL A 321 18.05 14.74 -13.73
C VAL A 321 19.10 14.60 -14.83
N SER A 322 18.82 15.05 -16.06
CA SER A 322 19.78 14.94 -17.16
C SER A 322 21.07 15.75 -16.95
N ARG A 323 21.00 16.81 -16.13
CA ARG A 323 22.14 17.66 -15.74
C ARG A 323 22.95 17.10 -14.56
N LEU A 324 22.49 16.04 -13.90
CA LEU A 324 23.30 15.40 -12.86
C LEU A 324 24.62 14.87 -13.44
N ASP A 325 25.69 15.13 -12.70
CA ASP A 325 27.03 14.63 -13.00
C ASP A 325 27.05 13.10 -12.98
N GLU A 326 27.41 12.51 -14.12
CA GLU A 326 27.42 11.04 -14.28
C GLU A 326 28.43 10.38 -13.33
N ALA A 327 29.60 11.01 -13.13
CA ALA A 327 30.66 10.45 -12.31
C ALA A 327 30.26 10.31 -10.83
N SER A 328 29.39 11.20 -10.35
CA SER A 328 28.93 11.21 -8.95
C SER A 328 27.59 10.52 -8.73
N PHE A 329 26.75 10.42 -9.77
CA PHE A 329 25.33 10.09 -9.63
C PHE A 329 24.80 9.05 -10.62
N ALA A 330 25.65 8.27 -11.30
CA ALA A 330 25.23 7.31 -12.34
C ALA A 330 24.00 6.48 -11.97
N ASP A 331 24.04 5.76 -10.83
CA ASP A 331 22.94 4.89 -10.39
C ASP A 331 21.67 5.69 -10.05
N GLN A 332 21.83 6.84 -9.37
CA GLN A 332 20.71 7.70 -9.01
C GLN A 332 20.04 8.28 -10.25
N LYS A 333 20.85 8.71 -11.22
CA LYS A 333 20.41 9.29 -12.47
C LYS A 333 19.66 8.27 -13.33
N ASP A 334 20.16 7.04 -13.43
CA ASP A 334 19.45 5.95 -14.11
C ASP A 334 18.06 5.70 -13.49
N VAL A 335 18.02 5.49 -12.17
CA VAL A 335 16.77 5.19 -11.45
C VAL A 335 15.77 6.34 -11.56
N LEU A 336 16.22 7.58 -11.38
CA LEU A 336 15.39 8.77 -11.52
C LEU A 336 14.88 8.94 -12.95
N THR A 337 15.72 8.71 -13.96
CA THR A 337 15.33 8.79 -15.37
C THR A 337 14.24 7.77 -15.69
N ARG A 338 14.42 6.52 -15.27
CA ARG A 338 13.41 5.46 -15.45
C ARG A 338 12.11 5.78 -14.74
N ARG A 339 12.16 6.21 -13.47
CA ARG A 339 10.94 6.53 -12.69
C ARG A 339 10.17 7.70 -13.30
N TRP A 340 10.85 8.78 -13.67
CA TRP A 340 10.19 9.92 -14.32
C TRP A 340 9.62 9.55 -15.70
N GLY A 341 10.27 8.65 -16.43
CA GLY A 341 9.74 8.07 -17.66
C GLY A 341 8.41 7.32 -17.42
N GLN A 342 8.35 6.45 -16.41
CA GLN A 342 7.13 5.74 -16.02
C GLN A 342 6.00 6.70 -15.63
N ILE A 343 6.32 7.75 -14.85
CA ILE A 343 5.35 8.78 -14.45
C ILE A 343 4.79 9.51 -15.66
N LEU A 344 5.65 9.92 -16.61
CA LEU A 344 5.19 10.55 -17.85
C LEU A 344 4.30 9.62 -18.68
N ALA A 345 4.65 8.33 -18.77
CA ALA A 345 3.83 7.35 -19.47
C ALA A 345 2.43 7.22 -18.84
N LEU A 346 2.35 7.12 -17.51
CA LEU A 346 1.08 7.06 -16.78
C LEU A 346 0.23 8.32 -17.00
N LEU A 347 0.82 9.51 -16.82
CA LEU A 347 0.13 10.79 -17.01
C LEU A 347 -0.36 10.98 -18.45
N THR A 348 0.45 10.57 -19.43
CA THR A 348 0.10 10.68 -20.86
C THR A 348 -1.04 9.72 -21.21
N ALA A 349 -0.98 8.46 -20.76
CA ALA A 349 -2.05 7.49 -20.96
C ALA A 349 -3.36 7.97 -20.33
N ALA A 350 -3.31 8.49 -19.10
CA ALA A 350 -4.44 9.08 -18.40
C ALA A 350 -5.04 10.28 -19.17
N THR A 351 -4.20 11.20 -19.63
CA THR A 351 -4.65 12.38 -20.39
C THR A 351 -5.34 11.99 -21.71
N ASN A 352 -4.88 10.91 -22.36
CA ASN A 352 -5.49 10.42 -23.59
C ASN A 352 -6.86 9.77 -23.35
N ARG A 353 -7.05 9.07 -22.23
CA ARG A 353 -8.34 8.44 -21.87
C ARG A 353 -9.45 9.45 -21.60
N ILE A 354 -9.14 10.63 -21.04
CA ILE A 354 -10.15 11.68 -20.76
C ILE A 354 -10.67 12.34 -22.05
N ARG A 355 -9.89 12.30 -23.13
CA ARG A 355 -10.23 12.96 -24.41
C ARG A 355 -11.14 12.13 -25.30
N ILE A 356 -11.34 10.85 -24.97
CA ILE A 356 -12.28 9.93 -25.62
C ILE A 356 -13.58 10.01 -24.83
#